data_AF-A0A060Z2I3-F1
#
_entry.id   AF-A0A060Z2I3-F1
#
_cell.length_a   1.000
_cell.length_b   1.000
_cell.length_c   1.000
_cell.angle_alpha   90.00
_cell.angle_beta   90.00
_cell.angle_gamma   90.00
#
_symmetry.space_group_name_H-M   'P 1'
#
loop_
_entity.id
_entity.type
_entity.pdbx_description
1 polymer ?
#
loop_
_entity_poly.entity_id
_entity_poly.type
_entity_poly.pdbx_seq_one_letter_code
_entity_poly.pdbx_strand_id
1 'polypeptide(L)'
;PGVPVFTVKQLDRPMTVLQDRAKEIGCPLWVCPDLEQYESAAGPLSLGLAGQQQRCNASLALQLSKTWLQRYRQSDDQLAAPIVENRLVSQAKAFKPSPIMVKGLEATEWPGRTQTLRHGPVTYYLDGAHTTGSMQACVHWFSQEIQQEESSNRGPVIRVLLFNTTGERDSAAMLKLLEPCQFDFAVFCPNITETITENNADQQNFNVSVENMLTRCLDNQISWQSLSGTETKQGSESELLIKDRLPLLAKTRTHTMVFPCILSALQWISQGRDAVLATAGSPYLPAQPSVTAKAEPLREAAQVSVLVTGSLHLVGGVLKYLDPSLAS
;
A
#
# COMPACT_ATOMS: atom_id res chain seq x y z
N PRO A 1 -5.26 10.76 33.79
CA PRO A 1 -3.93 11.19 34.29
C PRO A 1 -3.07 9.97 34.66
N GLY A 2 -1.75 10.03 34.49
CA GLY A 2 -0.80 8.99 34.91
C GLY A 2 -0.70 7.72 34.04
N VAL A 3 -1.53 7.57 33.00
CA VAL A 3 -1.41 6.46 32.03
C VAL A 3 -0.34 6.81 30.99
N PRO A 4 0.69 5.97 30.76
CA PRO A 4 1.74 6.27 29.79
C PRO A 4 1.23 6.31 28.34
N VAL A 5 1.73 7.29 27.59
CA VAL A 5 1.49 7.46 26.16
C VAL A 5 2.75 7.06 25.41
N PHE A 6 2.59 6.29 24.34
CA PHE A 6 3.68 5.87 23.48
C PHE A 6 3.52 6.47 22.08
N THR A 7 4.62 6.89 21.49
CA THR A 7 4.68 7.33 20.10
C THR A 7 5.97 6.85 19.45
N VAL A 8 5.98 6.80 18.12
CA VAL A 8 7.22 6.64 17.34
C VAL A 8 7.88 8.00 17.12
N LYS A 9 9.06 8.04 16.51
CA LYS A 9 9.67 9.30 16.05
C LYS A 9 8.70 10.06 15.15
N GLN A 10 8.47 11.33 15.44
CA GLN A 10 7.61 12.22 14.66
C GLN A 10 8.42 13.39 14.11
N LEU A 11 7.83 14.11 13.15
CA LEU A 11 8.29 15.45 12.80
C LEU A 11 8.12 16.39 14.01
N ASP A 12 8.90 17.47 14.05
CA ASP A 12 8.95 18.40 15.19
C ASP A 12 7.56 18.93 15.56
N ARG A 13 6.78 19.40 14.58
CA ARG A 13 5.46 19.99 14.84
C ARG A 13 4.47 19.00 15.45
N PRO A 14 4.22 17.80 14.89
CA PRO A 14 3.41 16.78 15.56
C PRO A 14 3.95 16.37 16.94
N MET A 15 5.27 16.27 17.11
CA MET A 15 5.86 15.93 18.40
C MET A 15 5.56 16.99 19.48
N THR A 16 5.69 18.27 19.15
CA THR A 16 5.33 19.36 20.07
C THR A 16 3.87 19.28 20.51
N VAL A 17 2.95 18.99 19.58
CA VAL A 17 1.53 18.81 19.93
C VAL A 17 1.33 17.64 20.90
N LEU A 18 2.02 16.51 20.69
CA LEU A 18 1.95 15.37 21.60
C LEU A 18 2.51 15.72 22.99
N GLN A 19 3.60 16.47 23.06
CA GLN A 19 4.20 16.93 24.31
C GLN A 19 3.26 17.85 25.10
N ASP A 20 2.68 18.84 24.43
CA ASP A 20 1.75 19.79 25.05
C ASP A 20 0.50 19.06 25.59
N ARG A 21 -0.05 18.13 24.81
CA ARG A 21 -1.21 17.32 25.25
C ARG A 21 -0.86 16.39 26.40
N ALA A 22 0.32 15.77 26.39
CA ALA A 22 0.75 14.91 27.48
C ALA A 22 0.92 15.69 28.79
N LYS A 23 1.47 16.92 28.70
CA LYS A 23 1.59 17.84 29.82
C LYS A 23 0.23 18.30 30.35
N GLU A 24 -0.70 18.65 29.47
CA GLU A 24 -2.06 19.06 29.83
C GLU A 24 -2.82 17.96 30.59
N ILE A 25 -2.72 16.71 30.11
CA ILE A 25 -3.42 15.55 30.69
C ILE A 25 -2.70 15.00 31.95
N GLY A 26 -1.42 15.34 32.12
CA GLY A 26 -0.57 14.80 33.18
C GLY A 26 -0.24 13.33 32.94
N CYS A 27 0.15 12.96 31.72
CA CYS A 27 0.63 11.62 31.38
C CYS A 27 2.09 11.65 30.91
N PRO A 28 2.87 10.59 31.22
CA PRO A 28 4.22 10.47 30.67
C PRO A 28 4.16 10.12 29.19
N LEU A 29 4.92 10.85 28.36
CA LEU A 29 5.06 10.61 26.93
C LEU A 29 6.40 9.93 26.64
N TRP A 30 6.35 8.73 26.07
CA TRP A 30 7.53 7.95 25.72
C TRP A 30 7.66 7.74 24.21
N VAL A 31 8.87 7.93 23.70
CA VAL A 31 9.22 7.61 22.31
C VAL A 31 9.77 6.19 22.25
N CYS A 32 9.16 5.34 21.42
CA CYS A 32 9.57 3.96 21.23
C CYS A 32 10.98 3.87 20.63
N PRO A 33 11.83 2.93 21.07
CA PRO A 33 13.14 2.71 20.50
C PRO A 33 13.02 2.09 19.10
N ASP A 34 14.09 2.16 18.31
CA ASP A 34 14.14 1.46 17.01
C ASP A 34 14.06 -0.06 17.24
N LEU A 35 13.48 -0.80 16.29
CA LEU A 35 13.19 -2.23 16.47
C LEU A 35 14.47 -3.06 16.68
N GLU A 36 15.58 -2.61 16.11
CA GLU A 36 16.91 -3.22 16.24
C GLU A 36 17.49 -3.14 17.65
N GLN A 37 16.96 -2.25 18.51
CA GLN A 37 17.41 -2.09 19.89
C GLN A 37 16.81 -3.16 20.83
N TYR A 38 15.83 -3.93 20.36
CA TYR A 38 15.22 -5.00 21.15
C TYR A 38 16.11 -6.25 21.10
N GLU A 39 16.43 -6.80 22.26
CA GLU A 39 17.23 -8.02 22.37
C GLU A 39 16.43 -9.22 21.85
N SER A 40 16.99 -9.98 20.92
CA SER A 40 16.40 -11.22 20.41
C SER A 40 17.41 -12.35 20.44
N ALA A 41 16.99 -13.51 20.94
CA ALA A 41 17.84 -14.69 21.06
C ALA A 41 18.16 -15.35 19.70
N ALA A 42 17.36 -15.05 18.66
CA ALA A 42 17.42 -15.71 17.35
C ALA A 42 17.92 -14.77 16.22
N GLY A 43 18.53 -13.63 16.56
CA GLY A 43 18.92 -12.60 15.59
C GLY A 43 17.86 -11.50 15.43
N PRO A 44 17.90 -10.68 14.36
CA PRO A 44 16.94 -9.59 14.16
C PRO A 44 15.49 -10.07 14.22
N LEU A 45 14.60 -9.25 14.79
CA LEU A 45 13.17 -9.59 14.84
C LEU A 45 12.58 -9.62 13.44
N SER A 46 12.03 -10.78 13.07
CA SER A 46 11.26 -10.99 11.85
C SER A 46 9.84 -10.46 12.01
N LEU A 47 9.29 -9.86 10.96
CA LEU A 47 7.94 -9.31 10.93
C LEU A 47 7.13 -10.03 9.85
N GLY A 48 5.85 -10.31 10.13
CA GLY A 48 4.91 -10.83 9.13
C GLY A 48 4.49 -9.80 8.09
N LEU A 49 4.62 -8.50 8.42
CA LEU A 49 4.33 -7.39 7.51
C LEU A 49 5.63 -6.81 6.92
N ALA A 50 5.68 -6.70 5.60
CA ALA A 50 6.80 -6.11 4.89
C ALA A 50 6.81 -4.56 4.98
N GLY A 51 7.98 -3.96 4.69
CA GLY A 51 8.15 -2.51 4.62
C GLY A 51 8.73 -1.87 5.88
N GLN A 52 9.56 -0.84 5.67
CA GLN A 52 10.31 -0.17 6.74
C GLN A 52 9.41 0.48 7.79
N GLN A 53 8.27 1.02 7.36
CA GLN A 53 7.25 1.61 8.25
C GLN A 53 6.67 0.60 9.24
N GLN A 54 6.67 -0.69 8.92
CA GLN A 54 6.14 -1.70 9.85
C GLN A 54 7.08 -1.94 11.03
N ARG A 55 8.36 -1.57 10.92
CA ARG A 55 9.34 -1.69 12.02
C ARG A 55 9.01 -0.77 13.18
N CYS A 56 8.62 0.48 12.90
CA CYS A 56 8.20 1.40 13.96
C CYS A 56 6.84 1.00 14.54
N ASN A 57 5.91 0.49 13.72
CA ASN A 57 4.65 -0.07 14.20
C ASN A 57 4.86 -1.28 15.13
N ALA A 58 5.77 -2.19 14.78
CA ALA A 58 6.12 -3.34 15.59
C ALA A 58 6.74 -2.93 16.93
N SER A 59 7.65 -1.95 16.94
CA SER A 59 8.23 -1.40 18.18
C SER A 59 7.17 -0.77 19.08
N LEU A 60 6.26 0.02 18.50
CA LEU A 60 5.13 0.62 19.21
C LEU A 60 4.21 -0.46 19.80
N ALA A 61 3.86 -1.48 19.02
CA ALA A 61 3.07 -2.62 19.47
C ALA A 61 3.74 -3.34 20.65
N LEU A 62 5.04 -3.63 20.57
CA LEU A 62 5.79 -4.26 21.67
C LEU A 62 5.72 -3.45 22.97
N GLN A 63 5.92 -2.13 22.90
CA GLN A 63 5.85 -1.27 24.09
C GLN A 63 4.45 -1.21 24.68
N LEU A 64 3.42 -1.06 23.83
CA LEU A 64 2.02 -1.05 24.25
C LEU A 64 1.62 -2.38 24.87
N SER A 65 1.90 -3.51 24.21
CA SER A 65 1.55 -4.85 24.71
C SER A 65 2.26 -5.18 26.02
N LYS A 66 3.55 -4.86 26.15
CA LYS A 66 4.28 -5.06 27.42
C LYS A 66 3.66 -4.24 28.54
N THR A 67 3.42 -2.96 28.31
CA THR A 67 2.88 -2.05 29.33
C THR A 67 1.49 -2.50 29.78
N TRP A 68 0.64 -2.87 28.82
CA TRP A 68 -0.70 -3.39 29.11
C TRP A 68 -0.64 -4.69 29.91
N LEU A 69 0.20 -5.66 29.51
CA LEU A 69 0.35 -6.94 30.21
C LEU A 69 0.88 -6.78 31.64
N GLN A 70 1.83 -5.85 31.85
CA GLN A 70 2.34 -5.55 33.19
C GLN A 70 1.25 -4.98 34.08
N ARG A 71 0.47 -4.03 33.56
CA ARG A 71 -0.65 -3.42 34.29
C ARG A 71 -1.76 -4.42 34.56
N TYR A 72 -2.09 -5.30 33.61
CA TYR A 72 -3.14 -6.29 33.77
C TYR A 72 -2.78 -7.37 34.80
N ARG A 73 -1.50 -7.75 34.92
CA ARG A 73 -1.03 -8.76 35.88
C ARG A 73 -0.82 -8.24 37.29
N GLN A 74 -0.74 -6.92 37.47
CA GLN A 74 -0.66 -6.29 38.78
C GLN A 74 -2.10 -6.04 39.26
N SER A 75 -2.45 -6.54 40.45
CA SER A 75 -3.64 -6.04 41.16
C SER A 75 -3.50 -4.53 41.34
N ASP A 76 -4.61 -3.78 41.18
CA ASP A 76 -4.66 -2.30 41.15
C ASP A 76 -3.84 -1.58 42.26
N ASP A 77 -3.56 -2.27 43.38
CA ASP A 77 -2.82 -1.76 44.54
C ASP A 77 -1.28 -1.67 44.43
N GLN A 78 -0.62 -2.25 43.42
CA GLN A 78 0.87 -2.31 43.37
C GLN A 78 1.55 -1.55 42.23
N LEU A 79 0.82 -0.72 41.48
CA LEU A 79 1.45 0.20 40.55
C LEU A 79 2.00 1.40 41.31
N ALA A 80 3.23 1.26 41.81
CA ALA A 80 4.06 2.43 42.04
C ALA A 80 4.07 3.23 40.74
N ALA A 81 3.46 4.42 40.77
CA ALA A 81 3.45 5.31 39.62
C ALA A 81 4.90 5.43 39.12
N PRO A 82 5.18 5.20 37.83
CA PRO A 82 6.52 5.42 37.31
C PRO A 82 6.92 6.83 37.72
N ILE A 83 8.05 6.95 38.42
CA ILE A 83 8.58 8.24 38.86
C ILE A 83 8.59 9.13 37.63
N VAL A 84 7.75 10.16 37.65
CA VAL A 84 7.72 11.17 36.60
C VAL A 84 9.00 11.97 36.80
N GLU A 85 10.12 11.43 36.31
CA GLU A 85 11.27 12.27 36.03
C GLU A 85 10.78 13.38 35.13
N ASN A 86 11.11 14.63 35.49
CA ASN A 86 10.62 15.87 34.88
C ASN A 86 11.12 16.07 33.43
N ARG A 87 11.35 14.99 32.69
CA ARG A 87 11.73 14.96 31.29
C ARG A 87 10.46 14.91 30.45
N LEU A 88 10.19 16.04 29.78
CA LEU A 88 9.04 16.27 28.89
C LEU A 88 8.85 15.20 27.80
N VAL A 89 9.93 14.50 27.43
CA VAL A 89 9.90 13.27 26.62
C VAL A 89 10.97 12.33 27.15
N SER A 90 10.60 11.07 27.36
CA SER A 90 11.57 10.01 27.70
C SER A 90 11.63 8.97 26.60
N GLN A 91 12.81 8.42 26.34
CA GLN A 91 12.94 7.28 25.44
C GLN A 91 12.48 6.02 26.19
N ALA A 92 11.54 5.27 25.61
CA ALA A 92 11.14 4.01 26.17
C ALA A 92 12.31 3.02 26.12
N LYS A 93 12.52 2.29 27.22
CA LYS A 93 13.59 1.29 27.30
C LYS A 93 13.22 0.08 26.44
N ALA A 94 14.12 -0.32 25.55
CA ALA A 94 14.03 -1.59 24.86
C ALA A 94 14.08 -2.76 25.87
N PHE A 95 13.56 -3.91 25.47
CA PHE A 95 13.54 -5.11 26.30
C PHE A 95 13.63 -6.35 25.43
N LYS A 96 13.93 -7.50 26.03
CA LYS A 96 13.87 -8.80 25.36
C LYS A 96 12.42 -9.24 25.16
N PRO A 97 11.88 -9.27 23.94
CA PRO A 97 10.51 -9.73 23.72
C PRO A 97 10.37 -11.21 24.13
N SER A 98 9.22 -11.57 24.68
CA SER A 98 8.94 -12.97 24.99
C SER A 98 8.74 -13.77 23.70
N PRO A 99 8.89 -15.11 23.72
CA PRO A 99 8.64 -15.95 22.54
C PRO A 99 7.25 -15.73 21.93
N ILE A 100 6.24 -15.44 22.76
CA ILE A 100 4.87 -15.14 22.30
C ILE A 100 4.80 -13.79 21.58
N MET A 101 5.52 -12.77 22.07
CA MET A 101 5.60 -11.48 21.39
C MET A 101 6.31 -11.59 20.04
N VAL A 102 7.43 -12.33 19.98
CA VAL A 102 8.16 -12.59 18.72
C VAL A 102 7.25 -13.32 17.74
N LYS A 103 6.63 -14.42 18.15
CA LYS A 103 5.67 -15.15 17.32
C LYS A 103 4.51 -14.28 16.85
N GLY A 104 4.01 -13.39 17.72
CA GLY A 104 2.95 -12.45 17.36
C GLY A 104 3.37 -11.50 16.24
N LEU A 105 4.58 -10.95 16.30
CA LEU A 105 5.13 -10.10 15.23
C LEU A 105 5.31 -10.87 13.92
N GLU A 106 5.84 -12.09 13.98
CA GLU A 106 6.08 -12.96 12.81
C GLU A 106 4.78 -13.40 12.14
N ALA A 107 3.75 -13.73 12.92
CA ALA A 107 2.46 -14.18 12.42
C ALA A 107 1.46 -13.03 12.18
N THR A 108 1.90 -11.77 12.26
CA THR A 108 1.01 -10.63 12.01
C THR A 108 0.66 -10.56 10.52
N GLU A 109 -0.63 -10.64 10.22
CA GLU A 109 -1.18 -10.42 8.89
C GLU A 109 -2.13 -9.23 8.91
N TRP A 110 -2.12 -8.44 7.84
CA TRP A 110 -3.03 -7.33 7.66
C TRP A 110 -3.45 -7.27 6.18
N PRO A 111 -4.65 -7.78 5.84
CA PRO A 111 -5.15 -7.75 4.48
C PRO A 111 -5.11 -6.35 3.88
N GLY A 112 -4.49 -6.24 2.70
CA GLY A 112 -4.33 -4.99 1.95
C GLY A 112 -3.22 -4.07 2.45
N ARG A 113 -2.28 -4.55 3.28
CA ARG A 113 -1.06 -3.84 3.69
C ARG A 113 0.17 -4.62 3.31
N THR A 114 0.92 -4.12 2.34
CA THR A 114 2.13 -4.77 1.81
C THR A 114 1.93 -6.28 1.59
N GLN A 115 0.77 -6.66 1.03
CA GLN A 115 0.36 -8.04 0.90
C GLN A 115 0.63 -8.54 -0.52
N THR A 116 1.28 -9.69 -0.63
CA THR A 116 1.58 -10.34 -1.92
C THR A 116 0.75 -11.62 -2.07
N LEU A 117 -0.06 -11.71 -3.12
CA LEU A 117 -0.81 -12.91 -3.49
C LEU A 117 -0.27 -13.46 -4.81
N ARG A 118 0.11 -14.75 -4.84
CA ARG A 118 0.69 -15.41 -6.02
C ARG A 118 -0.27 -16.43 -6.61
N HIS A 119 -0.92 -16.08 -7.72
CA HIS A 119 -1.92 -16.91 -8.41
C HIS A 119 -1.35 -17.39 -9.75
N GLY A 120 -0.55 -18.46 -9.72
CA GLY A 120 0.10 -19.00 -10.91
C GLY A 120 1.00 -17.96 -11.59
N PRO A 121 0.75 -17.56 -12.85
CA PRO A 121 1.54 -16.55 -13.56
C PRO A 121 1.18 -15.10 -13.19
N VAL A 122 0.17 -14.87 -12.36
CA VAL A 122 -0.23 -13.52 -11.92
C VAL A 122 0.12 -13.31 -10.45
N THR A 123 0.93 -12.30 -10.15
CA THR A 123 1.26 -11.89 -8.79
C THR A 123 0.58 -10.54 -8.50
N TYR A 124 -0.20 -10.46 -7.43
CA TYR A 124 -0.85 -9.25 -6.97
C TYR A 124 -0.13 -8.69 -5.75
N TYR A 125 0.21 -7.41 -5.80
CA TYR A 125 0.81 -6.62 -4.75
C TYR A 125 -0.22 -5.60 -4.26
N LEU A 126 -0.70 -5.75 -3.03
CA LEU A 126 -1.84 -5.03 -2.51
C LEU A 126 -1.41 -4.10 -1.37
N ASP A 127 -1.57 -2.79 -1.56
CA ASP A 127 -1.38 -1.82 -0.48
C ASP A 127 -2.35 -0.65 -0.57
N GLY A 128 -3.16 -0.45 0.47
CA GLY A 128 -4.13 0.64 0.56
C GLY A 128 -3.55 2.03 0.86
N ALA A 129 -2.33 2.33 0.39
CA ALA A 129 -1.70 3.65 0.50
C ALA A 129 -2.57 4.73 -0.13
N HIS A 130 -2.72 5.86 0.56
CA HIS A 130 -3.59 6.96 0.13
C HIS A 130 -3.15 8.34 0.67
N THR A 131 -1.88 8.43 1.08
CA THR A 131 -1.19 9.66 1.46
C THR A 131 0.18 9.66 0.79
N THR A 132 0.81 10.81 0.62
CA THR A 132 2.16 10.92 0.01
C THR A 132 3.16 9.98 0.70
N GLY A 133 3.23 10.01 2.03
CA GLY A 133 4.16 9.16 2.79
C GLY A 133 3.87 7.67 2.68
N SER A 134 2.59 7.26 2.74
CA SER A 134 2.24 5.84 2.56
C SER A 134 2.47 5.37 1.13
N MET A 135 2.27 6.23 0.13
CA MET A 135 2.51 5.90 -1.28
C MET A 135 4.01 5.71 -1.56
N GLN A 136 4.87 6.55 -0.98
CA GLN A 136 6.33 6.38 -1.07
C GLN A 136 6.78 5.04 -0.45
N ALA A 137 6.22 4.69 0.71
CA ALA A 137 6.48 3.41 1.35
C ALA A 137 6.01 2.21 0.49
N CYS A 138 4.81 2.34 -0.11
CA CYS A 138 4.26 1.35 -1.04
C CYS A 138 5.18 1.16 -2.27
N VAL A 139 5.60 2.25 -2.92
CA VAL A 139 6.52 2.23 -4.06
C VAL A 139 7.84 1.55 -3.71
N HIS A 140 8.40 1.88 -2.55
CA HIS A 140 9.66 1.28 -2.10
C HIS A 140 9.53 -0.24 -1.90
N TRP A 141 8.48 -0.68 -1.21
CA TRP A 141 8.18 -2.10 -1.01
C TRP A 141 7.96 -2.82 -2.34
N PHE A 142 7.09 -2.29 -3.21
CA PHE A 142 6.81 -2.90 -4.51
C PHE A 142 8.06 -3.02 -5.39
N SER A 143 8.92 -2.01 -5.40
CA SER A 143 10.17 -2.05 -6.16
C SER A 143 11.10 -3.17 -5.70
N GLN A 144 11.17 -3.43 -4.38
CA GLN A 144 11.96 -4.52 -3.83
C GLN A 144 11.41 -5.89 -4.22
N GLU A 145 10.09 -6.07 -4.16
CA GLU A 145 9.43 -7.32 -4.53
C GLU A 145 9.63 -7.63 -6.03
N ILE A 146 9.44 -6.63 -6.90
CA ILE A 146 9.65 -6.79 -8.35
C ILE A 146 11.09 -7.15 -8.68
N GLN A 147 12.06 -6.51 -8.03
CA GLN A 147 13.47 -6.83 -8.24
C GLN A 147 13.79 -8.30 -7.89
N GLN A 148 13.18 -8.82 -6.83
CA GLN A 148 13.32 -10.23 -6.45
C GLN A 148 12.62 -11.17 -7.46
N GLU A 149 11.44 -10.78 -7.94
CA GLU A 149 10.69 -11.54 -8.95
C GLU A 149 11.46 -11.63 -10.29
N GLU A 150 12.00 -10.52 -10.76
CA GLU A 150 12.80 -10.47 -12.01
C GLU A 150 14.12 -11.23 -11.88
N SER A 151 14.75 -11.22 -10.71
CA SER A 151 15.96 -12.00 -10.43
C SER A 151 15.72 -13.52 -10.48
N SER A 152 14.47 -13.96 -10.45
CA SER A 152 14.11 -15.38 -10.48
C SER A 152 14.14 -16.02 -11.89
N ASN A 153 14.54 -15.27 -12.93
CA ASN A 153 14.73 -15.74 -14.32
C ASN A 153 13.50 -16.48 -14.93
N ARG A 154 12.28 -16.07 -14.55
CA ARG A 154 11.03 -16.73 -15.00
C ARG A 154 10.53 -16.27 -16.37
N GLY A 155 11.28 -15.43 -17.07
CA GLY A 155 10.91 -14.85 -18.36
C GLY A 155 10.42 -13.40 -18.25
N PRO A 156 9.85 -12.83 -19.33
CA PRO A 156 9.40 -11.44 -19.34
C PRO A 156 8.25 -11.20 -18.37
N VAL A 157 8.36 -10.14 -17.58
CA VAL A 157 7.35 -9.68 -16.62
C VAL A 157 6.65 -8.45 -17.19
N ILE A 158 5.31 -8.47 -17.20
CA ILE A 158 4.51 -7.29 -17.50
C ILE A 158 4.02 -6.68 -16.18
N ARG A 159 4.29 -5.39 -15.99
CA ARG A 159 3.92 -4.64 -14.78
C ARG A 159 2.64 -3.86 -15.02
N VAL A 160 1.64 -4.06 -14.16
CA VAL A 160 0.33 -3.42 -14.25
C VAL A 160 0.04 -2.63 -12.98
N LEU A 161 -0.36 -1.37 -13.12
CA LEU A 161 -0.94 -0.58 -12.05
C LEU A 161 -2.47 -0.69 -12.11
N LEU A 162 -3.11 -1.00 -10.99
CA LEU A 162 -4.55 -0.84 -10.77
C LEU A 162 -4.76 0.22 -9.69
N PHE A 163 -5.30 1.37 -10.07
CA PHE A 163 -5.33 2.55 -9.20
C PHE A 163 -6.67 3.24 -9.15
N ASN A 164 -7.03 3.72 -7.97
CA ASN A 164 -8.09 4.70 -7.77
C ASN A 164 -7.92 5.43 -6.43
N THR A 165 -8.53 6.58 -6.28
CA THR A 165 -8.55 7.37 -5.03
C THR A 165 -9.97 7.62 -4.56
N THR A 166 -10.15 7.92 -3.28
CA THR A 166 -11.42 8.42 -2.72
C THR A 166 -11.30 9.86 -2.22
N GLY A 167 -12.42 10.59 -2.23
CA GLY A 167 -12.50 11.97 -1.72
C GLY A 167 -11.67 12.97 -2.51
N GLU A 168 -11.43 14.15 -1.92
CA GLU A 168 -10.73 15.30 -2.54
C GLU A 168 -9.19 15.19 -2.50
N ARG A 169 -8.65 13.97 -2.65
CA ARG A 169 -7.20 13.74 -2.60
C ARG A 169 -6.54 14.12 -3.94
N ASP A 170 -5.33 14.66 -3.87
CA ASP A 170 -4.50 14.94 -5.05
C ASP A 170 -4.00 13.63 -5.69
N SER A 171 -4.80 13.10 -6.62
CA SER A 171 -4.48 11.87 -7.34
C SER A 171 -3.29 12.04 -8.27
N ALA A 172 -3.11 13.20 -8.89
CA ALA A 172 -1.98 13.49 -9.77
C ALA A 172 -0.65 13.45 -9.01
N ALA A 173 -0.58 14.03 -7.81
CA ALA A 173 0.61 13.94 -6.97
C ALA A 173 0.92 12.50 -6.54
N MET A 174 -0.11 11.70 -6.21
CA MET A 174 0.09 10.28 -5.87
C MET A 174 0.55 9.46 -7.07
N LEU A 175 -0.07 9.66 -8.24
CA LEU A 175 0.32 9.00 -9.49
C LEU A 175 1.76 9.33 -9.89
N LYS A 176 2.21 10.57 -9.67
CA LYS A 176 3.60 10.96 -9.93
C LYS A 176 4.61 10.15 -9.10
N LEU A 177 4.26 9.72 -7.89
CA LEU A 177 5.13 8.88 -7.06
C LEU A 177 5.30 7.46 -7.60
N LEU A 178 4.33 7.00 -8.41
CA LEU A 178 4.28 5.64 -8.98
C LEU A 178 5.02 5.53 -10.33
N GLU A 179 5.42 6.66 -10.94
CA GLU A 179 6.14 6.69 -12.23
C GLU A 179 7.45 5.87 -12.24
N PRO A 180 8.28 5.88 -11.17
CA PRO A 180 9.52 5.09 -11.12
C PRO A 180 9.30 3.56 -11.18
N CYS A 181 8.08 3.07 -10.93
CA CYS A 181 7.77 1.64 -10.99
C CYS A 181 7.71 1.08 -12.42
N GLN A 182 7.72 1.96 -13.45
CA GLN A 182 7.77 1.59 -14.88
C GLN A 182 6.68 0.59 -15.29
N PHE A 183 5.41 0.96 -15.09
CA PHE A 183 4.28 0.12 -15.50
C PHE A 183 4.11 0.09 -17.03
N ASP A 184 3.88 -1.10 -17.58
CA ASP A 184 3.49 -1.29 -18.99
C ASP A 184 2.03 -0.92 -19.22
N PHE A 185 1.19 -1.17 -18.20
CA PHE A 185 -0.22 -0.81 -18.19
C PHE A 185 -0.60 -0.04 -16.93
N ALA A 186 -1.37 1.04 -17.10
CA ALA A 186 -2.05 1.74 -16.01
C ALA A 186 -3.57 1.62 -16.18
N VAL A 187 -4.19 0.95 -15.23
CA VAL A 187 -5.61 0.59 -15.22
C VAL A 187 -6.32 1.34 -14.11
N PHE A 188 -7.43 1.99 -14.45
CA PHE A 188 -8.23 2.75 -13.52
C PHE A 188 -9.65 2.19 -13.48
N CYS A 189 -10.21 2.03 -12.28
CA CYS A 189 -11.60 1.60 -12.13
C CYS A 189 -12.19 2.20 -10.85
N PRO A 190 -13.51 2.40 -10.78
CA PRO A 190 -14.15 2.87 -9.57
C PRO A 190 -14.06 1.80 -8.48
N ASN A 191 -14.26 2.19 -7.21
CA ASN A 191 -14.29 1.24 -6.08
C ASN A 191 -15.63 0.48 -6.03
N ILE A 192 -16.07 -0.03 -7.17
CA ILE A 192 -17.29 -0.79 -7.39
C ILE A 192 -16.86 -2.21 -7.72
N THR A 193 -17.31 -3.19 -6.95
CA THR A 193 -16.87 -4.59 -7.13
C THR A 193 -17.36 -5.18 -8.46
N GLU A 194 -18.64 -5.00 -8.79
CA GLU A 194 -19.28 -5.46 -10.04
C GLU A 194 -20.20 -4.38 -10.59
N THR A 195 -20.43 -4.40 -11.92
CA THR A 195 -21.43 -3.53 -12.54
C THR A 195 -22.78 -3.80 -11.91
N ILE A 196 -23.33 -2.80 -11.22
CA ILE A 196 -24.54 -2.91 -10.41
C ILE A 196 -25.72 -3.33 -11.31
N THR A 197 -26.19 -4.56 -11.17
CA THR A 197 -27.62 -4.85 -11.16
C THR A 197 -28.06 -4.76 -9.70
N GLU A 198 -28.68 -3.63 -9.36
CA GLU A 198 -29.40 -3.29 -8.12
C GLU A 198 -29.21 -4.24 -6.91
N ASN A 199 -28.25 -3.93 -6.01
CA ASN A 199 -28.24 -4.19 -4.55
C ASN A 199 -26.84 -4.53 -4.01
N ASN A 200 -26.10 -3.53 -3.54
CA ASN A 200 -25.08 -3.71 -2.49
C ASN A 200 -24.95 -2.39 -1.72
N ALA A 201 -25.74 -2.25 -0.67
CA ALA A 201 -25.87 -1.01 0.11
C ALA A 201 -24.61 -0.68 0.95
N ASP A 202 -23.77 -1.68 1.26
CA ASP A 202 -22.70 -1.52 2.25
C ASP A 202 -21.40 -0.93 1.70
N GLN A 203 -21.24 -0.86 0.38
CA GLN A 203 -20.06 -0.28 -0.28
C GLN A 203 -20.34 1.04 -0.99
N GLN A 204 -21.57 1.55 -0.90
CA GLN A 204 -21.97 2.77 -1.58
C GLN A 204 -21.67 3.99 -0.73
N ASN A 205 -20.78 4.83 -1.23
CA ASN A 205 -20.68 6.21 -0.77
C ASN A 205 -21.89 6.97 -1.35
N PHE A 206 -23.01 6.99 -0.62
CA PHE A 206 -24.32 7.52 -1.06
C PHE A 206 -24.33 8.98 -1.56
N ASN A 207 -23.20 9.70 -1.43
CA ASN A 207 -23.05 11.08 -1.87
C ASN A 207 -22.46 11.24 -3.29
N VAL A 208 -22.12 10.15 -3.99
CA VAL A 208 -21.41 10.23 -5.29
C VAL A 208 -22.07 9.30 -6.32
N SER A 209 -22.51 9.84 -7.46
CA SER A 209 -23.08 9.04 -8.57
C SER A 209 -22.03 8.15 -9.24
N VAL A 210 -22.47 7.07 -9.90
CA VAL A 210 -21.60 6.19 -10.70
C VAL A 210 -20.84 6.99 -11.78
N GLU A 211 -21.51 7.97 -12.38
CA GLU A 211 -20.91 8.89 -13.35
C GLU A 211 -19.71 9.64 -12.74
N ASN A 212 -19.87 10.24 -11.55
CA ASN A 212 -18.78 10.93 -10.88
C ASN A 212 -17.61 9.99 -10.54
N MET A 213 -17.90 8.73 -10.19
CA MET A 213 -16.84 7.74 -9.94
C MET A 213 -16.06 7.39 -11.21
N LEU A 214 -16.73 7.30 -12.36
CA LEU A 214 -16.09 7.06 -13.65
C LEU A 214 -15.31 8.28 -14.14
N THR A 215 -15.84 9.49 -13.95
CA THR A 215 -15.14 10.76 -14.24
C THR A 215 -13.80 10.81 -13.50
N ARG A 216 -13.76 10.46 -12.22
CA ARG A 216 -12.50 10.36 -11.46
C ARG A 216 -11.50 9.38 -12.08
N CYS A 217 -11.97 8.26 -12.60
CA CYS A 217 -11.10 7.28 -13.25
C CYS A 217 -10.53 7.82 -14.57
N LEU A 218 -11.34 8.58 -15.32
CA LEU A 218 -10.89 9.29 -16.52
C LEU A 218 -9.90 10.41 -16.18
N ASP A 219 -10.13 11.17 -15.12
CA ASP A 219 -9.20 12.21 -14.64
C ASP A 219 -7.85 11.61 -14.21
N ASN A 220 -7.88 10.45 -13.53
CA ASN A 220 -6.68 9.71 -13.18
C ASN A 220 -5.93 9.23 -14.44
N GLN A 221 -6.66 8.74 -15.45
CA GLN A 221 -6.07 8.35 -16.74
C GLN A 221 -5.40 9.55 -17.43
N ILE A 222 -6.08 10.68 -17.52
CA ILE A 222 -5.55 11.92 -18.13
C ILE A 222 -4.29 12.38 -17.38
N SER A 223 -4.33 12.36 -16.05
CA SER A 223 -3.20 12.72 -15.20
C SER A 223 -2.00 11.80 -15.46
N TRP A 224 -2.22 10.48 -15.54
CA TRP A 224 -1.15 9.52 -15.85
C TRP A 224 -0.57 9.70 -17.25
N GLN A 225 -1.41 9.95 -18.25
CA GLN A 225 -0.99 10.22 -19.63
C GLN A 225 -0.15 11.50 -19.71
N SER A 226 -0.51 12.55 -18.96
CA SER A 226 0.26 13.79 -18.89
C SER A 226 1.66 13.56 -18.31
N LEU A 227 1.76 12.76 -17.24
CA LEU A 227 3.03 12.37 -16.62
C LEU A 227 3.90 11.52 -17.57
N SER A 228 3.27 10.60 -18.31
CA SER A 228 3.96 9.70 -19.26
C SER A 228 4.36 10.40 -20.56
N GLY A 229 3.67 11.49 -20.93
CA GLY A 229 3.89 12.25 -22.17
C GLY A 229 4.82 13.45 -22.04
N THR A 230 5.47 13.67 -20.90
CA THR A 230 6.37 14.81 -20.71
C THR A 230 7.79 14.52 -21.25
N GLU A 231 7.95 14.38 -22.57
CA GLU A 231 9.20 14.72 -23.27
C GLU A 231 8.91 15.51 -24.57
N THR A 232 9.58 16.67 -24.69
CA THR A 232 9.86 17.45 -25.90
C THR A 232 8.66 17.91 -26.75
N LYS A 233 8.15 19.11 -26.41
CA LYS A 233 7.84 20.07 -27.48
C LYS A 233 9.15 20.39 -28.21
N GLN A 234 9.39 19.74 -29.36
CA GLN A 234 10.35 20.26 -30.33
C GLN A 234 9.89 21.67 -30.75
N GLY A 235 10.78 22.66 -30.65
CA GLY A 235 10.58 23.97 -31.26
C GLY A 235 10.99 25.19 -30.44
N SER A 236 12.23 25.28 -29.96
CA SER A 236 13.11 26.42 -30.27
C SER A 236 14.52 26.08 -29.84
N GLU A 237 15.45 26.16 -30.78
CA GLU A 237 16.88 26.09 -30.56
C GLU A 237 17.31 27.00 -29.40
N SER A 238 17.88 26.41 -28.36
CA SER A 238 18.89 27.09 -27.57
C SER A 238 19.93 26.05 -27.20
N GLU A 239 21.10 26.21 -27.83
CA GLU A 239 22.30 25.44 -27.58
C GLU A 239 22.62 25.41 -26.08
N LEU A 240 22.52 24.24 -25.46
CA LEU A 240 23.23 23.96 -24.22
C LEU A 240 24.16 22.78 -24.45
N LEU A 241 25.40 23.15 -24.78
CA LEU A 241 26.60 22.33 -24.86
C LEU A 241 26.88 21.65 -23.51
N ILE A 242 26.35 20.46 -23.28
CA ILE A 242 26.96 19.48 -22.36
C ILE A 242 26.95 18.11 -23.04
N LYS A 243 28.08 17.76 -23.66
CA LYS A 243 28.43 16.39 -24.04
C LYS A 243 28.71 15.62 -22.75
N ASP A 244 27.71 14.88 -22.25
CA ASP A 244 27.84 13.65 -21.45
C ASP A 244 26.48 13.29 -20.84
N ARG A 245 25.52 12.89 -21.70
CA ARG A 245 24.34 12.18 -21.20
C ARG A 245 24.58 10.68 -21.30
N LEU A 246 24.61 10.04 -20.12
CA LEU A 246 24.27 8.64 -19.93
C LEU A 246 23.03 8.29 -20.77
N PRO A 247 22.96 7.08 -21.36
CA PRO A 247 21.89 6.73 -22.29
C PRO A 247 20.52 6.96 -21.65
N LEU A 248 19.76 7.93 -22.18
CA LEU A 248 18.35 8.07 -21.86
C LEU A 248 17.69 6.73 -22.19
N LEU A 249 17.26 6.01 -21.16
CA LEU A 249 16.33 4.89 -21.32
C LEU A 249 15.11 5.45 -22.07
N ALA A 250 14.88 4.99 -23.29
CA ALA A 250 13.67 5.30 -24.03
C ALA A 250 12.47 4.90 -23.15
N LYS A 251 11.71 5.88 -22.66
CA LYS A 251 10.49 5.61 -21.89
C LYS A 251 9.53 4.83 -22.78
N THR A 252 9.30 3.56 -22.46
CA THR A 252 8.27 2.75 -23.09
C THR A 252 6.91 3.38 -22.85
N ARG A 253 6.08 3.44 -23.89
CA ARG A 253 4.75 4.04 -23.82
C ARG A 253 3.84 3.16 -22.95
N THR A 254 3.49 3.63 -21.75
CA THR A 254 2.51 2.96 -20.90
C THR A 254 1.11 3.01 -21.53
N HIS A 255 0.45 1.87 -21.63
CA HIS A 255 -0.93 1.77 -22.10
C HIS A 255 -1.91 2.04 -20.97
N THR A 256 -2.90 2.90 -21.20
CA THR A 256 -3.89 3.25 -20.17
C THR A 256 -5.27 2.72 -20.48
N MET A 257 -5.98 2.21 -19.48
CA MET A 257 -7.35 1.67 -19.62
C MET A 257 -8.24 2.12 -18.46
N VAL A 258 -9.53 2.31 -18.73
CA VAL A 258 -10.55 2.58 -17.71
C VAL A 258 -11.62 1.49 -17.79
N PHE A 259 -11.97 0.93 -16.63
CA PHE A 259 -12.96 -0.14 -16.49
C PHE A 259 -14.12 0.29 -15.60
N PRO A 260 -15.34 -0.24 -15.83
CA PRO A 260 -16.52 0.14 -15.07
C PRO A 260 -16.56 -0.40 -13.63
N CYS A 261 -15.79 -1.45 -13.33
CA CYS A 261 -15.73 -2.07 -12.00
C CYS A 261 -14.44 -2.87 -11.80
N ILE A 262 -14.16 -3.22 -10.55
CA ILE A 262 -13.00 -4.00 -10.13
C ILE A 262 -12.93 -5.34 -10.86
N LEU A 263 -14.04 -6.10 -10.89
CA LEU A 263 -14.08 -7.42 -11.52
C LEU A 263 -13.69 -7.36 -13.00
N SER A 264 -14.23 -6.40 -13.76
CA SER A 264 -13.91 -6.24 -15.18
C SER A 264 -12.42 -5.90 -15.41
N ALA A 265 -11.83 -5.09 -14.52
CA ALA A 265 -10.42 -4.77 -14.57
C ALA A 265 -9.56 -6.03 -14.26
N LEU A 266 -9.90 -6.79 -13.22
CA LEU A 266 -9.19 -8.00 -12.84
C LEU A 266 -9.28 -9.11 -13.89
N GLN A 267 -10.44 -9.30 -14.51
CA GLN A 267 -10.62 -10.22 -15.64
C GLN A 267 -9.74 -9.80 -16.82
N TRP A 268 -9.73 -8.51 -17.16
CA TRP A 268 -8.87 -8.02 -18.25
C TRP A 268 -7.37 -8.10 -17.91
N ILE A 269 -6.96 -7.89 -16.67
CA ILE A 269 -5.55 -7.99 -16.28
C ILE A 269 -5.07 -9.45 -16.30
N SER A 270 -5.86 -10.37 -15.73
CA SER A 270 -5.50 -11.78 -15.58
C SER A 270 -5.57 -12.57 -16.89
N GLN A 271 -6.42 -12.14 -17.84
CA GLN A 271 -6.64 -12.84 -19.11
C GLN A 271 -7.00 -14.33 -18.92
N GLY A 272 -7.76 -14.65 -17.86
CA GLY A 272 -8.14 -16.03 -17.53
C GLY A 272 -7.01 -16.90 -16.95
N ARG A 273 -5.85 -16.31 -16.63
CA ARG A 273 -4.69 -17.01 -16.09
C ARG A 273 -4.62 -17.02 -14.56
N ASP A 274 -5.67 -16.51 -13.90
CA ASP A 274 -5.89 -16.62 -12.47
C ASP A 274 -7.07 -17.58 -12.22
N ALA A 275 -6.77 -18.74 -11.61
CA ALA A 275 -7.76 -19.77 -11.31
C ALA A 275 -8.75 -19.33 -10.22
N VAL A 276 -8.37 -18.46 -9.29
CA VAL A 276 -9.24 -17.96 -8.23
C VAL A 276 -10.35 -17.10 -8.85
N LEU A 277 -9.99 -16.19 -9.75
CA LEU A 277 -10.94 -15.38 -10.51
C LEU A 277 -11.84 -16.21 -11.42
N ALA A 278 -11.32 -17.27 -12.03
CA ALA A 278 -12.10 -18.17 -12.87
C ALA A 278 -13.13 -19.00 -12.08
N THR A 279 -12.81 -19.35 -10.83
CA THR A 279 -13.66 -20.18 -9.95
C THR A 279 -14.78 -19.37 -9.29
N ALA A 280 -14.64 -18.05 -9.19
CA ALA A 280 -15.63 -17.16 -8.56
C ALA A 280 -17.00 -17.11 -9.28
N GLY A 281 -17.21 -17.86 -10.37
CA GLY A 281 -18.52 -18.02 -11.03
C GLY A 281 -19.03 -16.77 -11.76
N SER A 282 -18.24 -15.69 -11.78
CA SER A 282 -18.62 -14.46 -12.46
C SER A 282 -18.44 -14.61 -13.97
N PRO A 283 -19.48 -14.33 -14.79
CA PRO A 283 -19.34 -14.38 -16.24
C PRO A 283 -18.25 -13.42 -16.70
N TYR A 284 -17.41 -13.86 -17.65
CA TYR A 284 -16.43 -12.99 -18.28
C TYR A 284 -17.17 -11.85 -18.97
N LEU A 285 -16.98 -10.61 -18.51
CA LEU A 285 -17.70 -9.49 -19.08
C LEU A 285 -17.18 -9.24 -20.50
N PRO A 286 -18.07 -9.22 -21.53
CA PRO A 286 -17.62 -9.05 -22.90
C PRO A 286 -16.97 -7.67 -23.06
N ALA A 287 -15.67 -7.67 -23.34
CA ALA A 287 -14.94 -6.47 -23.69
C ALA A 287 -15.06 -6.19 -25.20
N GLN A 288 -15.06 -4.92 -25.57
CA GLN A 288 -14.97 -4.49 -26.97
C GLN A 288 -13.74 -5.14 -27.65
N PRO A 289 -13.81 -5.56 -28.92
CA PRO A 289 -12.67 -6.20 -29.60
C PRO A 289 -11.37 -5.38 -29.55
N SER A 290 -11.48 -4.04 -29.58
CA SER A 290 -10.36 -3.10 -29.44
C SER A 290 -9.70 -3.14 -28.05
N VAL A 291 -10.46 -3.45 -27.01
CA VAL A 291 -9.98 -3.62 -25.62
C VAL A 291 -9.31 -4.98 -25.46
N THR A 292 -9.86 -6.03 -26.09
CA THR A 292 -9.31 -7.39 -26.07
C THR A 292 -8.00 -7.50 -26.84
N ALA A 293 -7.84 -6.75 -27.94
CA ALA A 293 -6.60 -6.70 -28.71
C ALA A 293 -5.44 -6.12 -27.89
N LYS A 294 -5.69 -5.09 -27.07
CA LYS A 294 -4.67 -4.45 -26.21
C LYS A 294 -4.12 -5.37 -25.12
N ALA A 295 -4.76 -6.50 -24.83
CA ALA A 295 -4.33 -7.45 -23.82
C ALA A 295 -3.37 -8.53 -24.35
N GLU A 296 -2.98 -8.48 -25.63
CA GLU A 296 -2.03 -9.43 -26.22
C GLU A 296 -0.72 -9.56 -25.41
N PRO A 297 -0.05 -8.47 -24.98
CA PRO A 297 1.15 -8.58 -24.15
C PRO A 297 0.89 -9.28 -22.82
N LEU A 298 -0.30 -9.10 -22.23
CA LEU A 298 -0.69 -9.77 -21.00
C LEU A 298 -0.83 -11.28 -21.20
N ARG A 299 -1.28 -11.74 -22.37
CA ARG A 299 -1.40 -13.19 -22.67
C ARG A 299 -0.04 -13.85 -22.90
N GLU A 300 0.86 -13.15 -23.57
CA GLU A 300 2.19 -13.66 -23.95
C GLU A 300 3.22 -13.57 -22.83
N ALA A 301 3.03 -12.69 -21.85
CA ALA A 301 3.95 -12.52 -20.74
C ALA A 301 4.10 -13.80 -19.91
N ALA A 302 5.33 -14.11 -19.49
CA ALA A 302 5.58 -15.24 -18.60
C ALA A 302 5.00 -14.97 -17.20
N GLN A 303 5.07 -13.72 -16.74
CA GLN A 303 4.46 -13.27 -15.49
C GLN A 303 3.76 -11.92 -15.65
N VAL A 304 2.71 -11.70 -14.88
CA VAL A 304 2.04 -10.39 -14.74
C VAL A 304 2.07 -9.98 -13.27
N SER A 305 2.69 -8.83 -13.00
CA SER A 305 2.84 -8.28 -11.66
C SER A 305 1.94 -7.05 -11.51
N VAL A 306 0.94 -7.15 -10.65
CA VAL A 306 -0.14 -6.16 -10.52
C VAL A 306 -0.02 -5.42 -9.20
N LEU A 307 0.29 -4.13 -9.22
CA LEU A 307 0.18 -3.28 -8.03
C LEU A 307 -1.23 -2.71 -7.92
N VAL A 308 -1.91 -2.97 -6.80
CA VAL A 308 -3.22 -2.38 -6.48
C VAL A 308 -3.05 -1.40 -5.33
N THR A 309 -3.32 -0.12 -5.58
CA THR A 309 -3.10 0.93 -4.57
C THR A 309 -3.96 2.19 -4.77
N GLY A 310 -3.79 3.20 -3.92
CA GLY A 310 -4.47 4.50 -3.96
C GLY A 310 -5.72 4.60 -3.09
N SER A 311 -6.33 3.46 -2.73
CA SER A 311 -7.56 3.41 -1.94
C SER A 311 -7.69 2.09 -1.18
N LEU A 312 -8.04 2.17 0.11
CA LEU A 312 -8.40 1.00 0.91
C LEU A 312 -9.66 0.31 0.39
N HIS A 313 -10.62 1.08 -0.17
CA HIS A 313 -11.83 0.50 -0.74
C HIS A 313 -11.54 -0.26 -2.04
N LEU A 314 -10.59 0.21 -2.85
CA LEU A 314 -10.15 -0.51 -4.04
C LEU A 314 -9.51 -1.84 -3.65
N VAL A 315 -8.55 -1.79 -2.73
CA VAL A 315 -7.81 -2.97 -2.27
C VAL A 315 -8.75 -3.98 -1.60
N GLY A 316 -9.66 -3.52 -0.73
CA GLY A 316 -10.67 -4.39 -0.13
C GLY A 316 -11.62 -5.01 -1.17
N GLY A 317 -12.05 -4.23 -2.17
CA GLY A 317 -12.89 -4.74 -3.26
C GLY A 317 -12.16 -5.75 -4.15
N VAL A 318 -10.85 -5.59 -4.37
CA VAL A 318 -10.01 -6.57 -5.07
C VAL A 318 -9.85 -7.86 -4.25
N LEU A 319 -9.58 -7.72 -2.95
CA LEU A 319 -9.43 -8.87 -2.04
C LEU A 319 -10.65 -9.77 -2.01
N LYS A 320 -11.87 -9.21 -2.12
CA LYS A 320 -13.11 -9.98 -2.23
C LYS A 320 -13.08 -11.02 -3.36
N TYR A 321 -12.33 -10.76 -4.44
CA TYR A 321 -12.20 -11.66 -5.58
C TYR A 321 -10.97 -12.55 -5.55
N LEU A 322 -9.91 -12.09 -4.90
CA LEU A 322 -8.61 -12.77 -4.92
C LEU A 322 -8.38 -13.65 -3.70
N ASP A 323 -9.07 -13.40 -2.59
CA ASP A 323 -8.91 -14.19 -1.38
C ASP A 323 -10.24 -14.84 -0.98
N PRO A 324 -10.44 -16.13 -1.31
CA PRO A 324 -11.65 -16.87 -0.95
C PRO A 324 -11.93 -16.90 0.55
N SER A 325 -10.90 -16.74 1.40
CA SER A 325 -11.07 -16.74 2.86
C SER A 325 -11.74 -15.47 3.38
N LEU A 326 -11.76 -14.39 2.58
CA LEU A 326 -12.38 -13.12 2.91
C LEU A 326 -13.78 -12.97 2.30
N ALA A 327 -14.24 -13.95 1.52
CA ALA A 327 -15.56 -13.95 0.88
C ALA A 327 -16.69 -14.51 1.78
N SER A 328 -16.36 -14.96 3.00
CA SER A 328 -17.27 -15.55 4.00
C SER A 328 -17.79 -14.55 5.02
#